data_AF-A0A520TUX3-F1
#
_entry.id   AF-A0A520TUX3-F1
#
_cell.length_a   1.000
_cell.length_b   1.000
_cell.length_c   1.000
_cell.angle_alpha   90.00
_cell.angle_beta   90.00
_cell.angle_gamma   90.00
#
_symmetry.space_group_name_H-M   'P 1'
#
loop_
_entity.id
_entity.type
_entity.pdbx_description
1 polymer ?
#
loop_
_entity_poly.entity_id
_entity_poly.type
_entity_poly.pdbx_seq_one_letter_code
_entity_poly.pdbx_strand_id
1 'polypeptide(L)'
;MLDKIFLTLFGLEWFGFGVLGLFFPDVIAGMLGVTSYSESNLYLNETRALYAFFTILGMMSLMSIFNVNLRKKVYLTFAILMGSFLIGRLLSFGLDNSFSGASAMIFINELIVFLIAYWRYSRREFIF
;
A
#
# COMPACT_ATOMS: atom_id res chain seq x y z
N MET A 1 17.53 -8.05 -11.98
CA MET A 1 16.32 -7.98 -12.83
C MET A 1 15.03 -8.11 -12.02
N LEU A 2 14.96 -9.03 -11.05
CA LEU A 2 13.81 -9.19 -10.15
C LEU A 2 13.37 -7.88 -9.48
N ASP A 3 14.30 -7.03 -9.04
CA ASP A 3 13.92 -5.75 -8.43
C ASP A 3 13.12 -4.86 -9.36
N LYS A 4 13.48 -4.82 -10.65
CA LYS A 4 12.72 -4.02 -11.61
C LYS A 4 11.30 -4.53 -11.75
N ILE A 5 11.11 -5.85 -11.73
CA ILE A 5 9.79 -6.48 -11.82
C ILE A 5 8.96 -6.12 -10.58
N PHE A 6 9.46 -6.40 -9.38
CA PHE A 6 8.72 -6.13 -8.14
C PHE A 6 8.42 -4.65 -7.96
N LEU A 7 9.41 -3.77 -8.20
CA LEU A 7 9.21 -2.32 -8.09
C LEU A 7 8.26 -1.77 -9.16
N THR A 8 8.18 -2.41 -10.34
CA THR A 8 7.17 -2.07 -11.34
C THR A 8 5.78 -2.48 -10.87
N LEU A 9 5.62 -3.69 -10.32
CA LEU A 9 4.34 -4.17 -9.80
C LEU A 9 3.85 -3.30 -8.64
N PHE A 10 4.71 -3.07 -7.64
CA PHE A 10 4.43 -2.17 -6.52
C PHE A 10 4.18 -0.73 -7.00
N GLY A 11 4.90 -0.31 -8.03
CA GLY A 11 4.70 0.99 -8.64
C GLY A 11 3.32 1.13 -9.24
N LEU A 12 2.96 0.26 -10.18
CA LEU A 12 1.69 0.32 -10.90
C LEU A 12 0.48 0.17 -9.97
N GLU A 13 0.54 -0.77 -9.02
CA GLU A 13 -0.57 -1.01 -8.12
C GLU A 13 -0.78 0.17 -7.15
N TRP A 14 0.24 0.58 -6.39
CA TRP A 14 0.08 1.66 -5.40
C TRP A 14 -0.08 3.03 -6.05
N PHE A 15 0.58 3.27 -7.19
CA PHE A 15 0.38 4.51 -7.94
C PHE A 15 -1.02 4.54 -8.56
N GLY A 16 -1.45 3.46 -9.20
CA GLY A 16 -2.77 3.38 -9.84
C GLY A 16 -3.90 3.53 -8.84
N PHE A 17 -3.89 2.73 -7.76
CA PHE A 17 -4.88 2.86 -6.69
C PHE A 17 -4.78 4.20 -5.99
N GLY A 18 -3.56 4.69 -5.71
CA GLY A 18 -3.31 6.01 -5.13
C GLY A 18 -3.97 7.14 -5.91
N VAL A 19 -3.71 7.22 -7.23
CA VAL A 19 -4.30 8.24 -8.10
C VAL A 19 -5.82 8.11 -8.12
N LEU A 20 -6.34 6.87 -8.20
CA LEU A 20 -7.78 6.63 -8.18
C LEU A 20 -8.43 7.20 -6.91
N GLY A 21 -7.93 6.86 -5.72
CA GLY A 21 -8.51 7.36 -4.47
C GLY A 21 -8.25 8.84 -4.18
N LEU A 22 -7.18 9.42 -4.74
CA LEU A 22 -6.89 10.85 -4.62
C LEU A 22 -7.89 11.71 -5.40
N PHE A 23 -8.18 11.33 -6.65
CA PHE A 23 -9.06 12.12 -7.52
C PHE A 23 -10.52 11.67 -7.46
N PHE A 24 -10.77 10.39 -7.16
CA PHE A 24 -12.10 9.77 -7.12
C PHE A 24 -12.33 9.01 -5.78
N PRO A 25 -12.25 9.70 -4.63
CA PRO A 25 -12.40 9.06 -3.31
C PRO A 25 -13.76 8.39 -3.10
N ASP A 26 -14.82 8.86 -3.77
CA ASP A 26 -16.15 8.26 -3.70
C ASP A 26 -16.19 6.82 -4.24
N VAL A 27 -15.39 6.53 -5.27
CA VAL A 27 -15.25 5.18 -5.84
C VAL A 27 -14.67 4.24 -4.79
N ILE A 28 -13.61 4.69 -4.11
CA ILE A 28 -12.97 3.93 -3.04
C ILE A 28 -13.92 3.74 -1.84
N ALA A 29 -14.59 4.79 -1.41
CA ALA A 29 -15.54 4.73 -0.30
C ALA A 29 -16.66 3.71 -0.60
N GLY A 30 -17.20 3.72 -1.82
CA GLY A 30 -18.17 2.74 -2.29
C GLY A 30 -17.61 1.30 -2.28
N MET A 31 -16.37 1.10 -2.76
CA MET A 31 -15.72 -0.23 -2.74
C MET A 31 -15.51 -0.77 -1.31
N LEU A 32 -15.24 0.12 -0.35
CA LEU A 32 -15.04 -0.22 1.06
C LEU A 32 -16.34 -0.30 1.86
N GLY A 33 -17.49 -0.04 1.22
CA GLY A 33 -18.79 -0.02 1.90
C GLY A 33 -18.94 1.14 2.88
N VAL A 34 -18.13 2.18 2.75
CA VAL A 34 -18.26 3.41 3.53
C VAL A 34 -19.46 4.18 2.97
N THR A 35 -20.63 3.92 3.52
CA THR A 35 -21.82 4.70 3.23
C THR A 35 -21.71 6.04 3.97
N SER A 36 -21.91 7.15 3.25
CA SER A 36 -21.78 8.53 3.73
C SER A 36 -22.59 8.79 5.01
N TYR A 37 -21.98 8.61 6.17
CA TYR A 37 -22.63 8.81 7.49
C TYR A 37 -22.47 10.25 8.02
N SER A 38 -21.92 11.18 7.24
CA SER A 38 -21.65 12.54 7.72
C SER A 38 -21.90 13.57 6.61
N GLU A 39 -22.65 14.63 6.93
CA GLU A 39 -22.79 15.83 6.09
C GLU A 39 -21.45 16.59 5.90
N SER A 40 -20.40 16.20 6.62
CA SER A 40 -19.06 16.78 6.50
C SER A 40 -18.22 16.07 5.43
N ASN A 41 -17.45 16.85 4.68
CA ASN A 41 -16.47 16.36 3.69
C ASN A 41 -15.22 15.71 4.33
N LEU A 42 -15.23 15.43 5.64
CA LEU A 42 -14.07 14.92 6.37
C LEU A 42 -13.62 13.56 5.82
N TYR A 43 -14.54 12.61 5.60
CA TYR A 43 -14.19 11.28 5.10
C TYR A 43 -13.54 11.33 3.71
N LEU A 44 -13.97 12.27 2.85
CA LEU A 44 -13.36 12.49 1.54
C LEU A 44 -11.93 13.03 1.70
N ASN A 45 -11.72 13.94 2.63
CA ASN A 45 -10.38 14.48 2.90
C ASN A 45 -9.43 13.40 3.43
N GLU A 46 -9.87 12.62 4.42
CA GLU A 46 -9.09 11.49 4.97
C GLU A 46 -8.76 10.44 3.89
N THR A 47 -9.74 10.11 3.04
CA THR A 47 -9.51 9.20 1.91
C THR A 47 -8.47 9.77 0.95
N ARG A 48 -8.61 11.04 0.53
CA ARG A 48 -7.64 11.67 -0.37
C ARG A 48 -6.24 11.74 0.24
N ALA A 49 -6.12 12.03 1.52
CA ALA A 49 -4.83 12.08 2.21
C ALA A 49 -4.14 10.71 2.21
N LEU A 50 -4.87 9.64 2.55
CA LEU A 50 -4.35 8.27 2.52
C LEU A 50 -3.93 7.84 1.10
N TYR A 51 -4.72 8.18 0.10
CA TYR A 51 -4.45 7.78 -1.28
C TYR A 51 -3.41 8.66 -1.98
N ALA A 52 -3.24 9.92 -1.57
CA ALA A 52 -2.07 10.73 -1.92
C ALA A 52 -0.79 10.07 -1.41
N PHE A 53 -0.82 9.56 -0.18
CA PHE A 53 0.30 8.81 0.38
C PHE A 53 0.63 7.56 -0.46
N PHE A 54 -0.36 6.75 -0.84
CA PHE A 54 -0.14 5.61 -1.74
C PHE A 54 0.38 6.02 -3.13
N THR A 55 -0.08 7.15 -3.66
CA THR A 55 0.40 7.71 -4.93
C THR A 55 1.91 7.98 -4.87
N ILE A 56 2.36 8.66 -3.80
CA ILE A 56 3.78 8.95 -3.59
C ILE A 56 4.56 7.65 -3.39
N LEU A 57 4.01 6.68 -2.66
CA LEU A 57 4.63 5.38 -2.45
C LEU A 57 4.89 4.63 -3.77
N GLY A 58 3.87 4.57 -4.64
CA GLY A 58 3.98 3.98 -5.97
C GLY A 58 4.98 4.73 -6.84
N MET A 59 4.98 6.06 -6.79
CA MET A 59 5.95 6.89 -7.51
C MET A 59 7.39 6.62 -7.04
N MET A 60 7.64 6.53 -5.73
CA MET A 60 8.95 6.17 -5.18
C MET A 60 9.40 4.80 -5.69
N SER A 61 8.48 3.82 -5.78
CA SER A 61 8.74 2.51 -6.36
C SER A 61 9.20 2.62 -7.81
N LEU A 62 8.44 3.30 -8.65
CA LEU A 62 8.75 3.49 -10.08
C LEU A 62 10.09 4.22 -10.27
N MET A 63 10.37 5.27 -9.50
CA MET A 63 11.63 6.02 -9.57
C MET A 63 12.84 5.14 -9.18
N SER A 64 12.68 4.28 -8.18
CA SER A 64 13.76 3.41 -7.70
C SER A 64 14.14 2.30 -8.69
N ILE A 65 13.32 2.02 -9.71
CA ILE A 65 13.69 1.14 -10.83
C ILE A 65 14.97 1.66 -11.50
N PHE A 66 15.09 2.98 -11.66
CA PHE A 66 16.22 3.62 -12.33
C PHE A 66 17.37 3.96 -11.37
N ASN A 67 17.08 4.15 -10.07
CA ASN A 67 18.07 4.53 -9.07
C ASN A 67 18.32 3.41 -8.04
N VAL A 68 19.43 2.68 -8.21
CA VAL A 68 19.82 1.55 -7.36
C VAL A 68 19.94 1.94 -5.88
N ASN A 69 20.47 3.14 -5.60
CA ASN A 69 20.67 3.64 -4.24
C ASN A 69 19.34 3.90 -3.50
N LEU A 70 18.24 4.11 -4.24
CA LEU A 70 16.91 4.29 -3.66
C LEU A 70 16.19 2.96 -3.42
N ARG A 71 16.50 1.89 -4.16
CA ARG A 71 15.77 0.61 -4.09
C ARG A 71 15.68 0.05 -2.68
N LYS A 72 16.81 -0.01 -1.97
CA LYS A 72 16.84 -0.53 -0.60
C LYS A 72 15.99 0.31 0.35
N LYS A 73 16.01 1.63 0.19
CA LYS A 73 15.21 2.55 1.00
C LYS A 73 13.71 2.36 0.72
N VAL A 74 13.34 2.23 -0.55
CA VAL A 74 11.95 1.96 -0.95
C VAL A 74 11.47 0.61 -0.40
N TYR A 75 12.25 -0.46 -0.51
CA TYR A 75 11.86 -1.74 0.08
C TYR A 75 11.70 -1.67 1.60
N LEU A 76 12.57 -0.94 2.30
CA LEU A 76 12.42 -0.70 3.73
C LEU A 76 11.10 0.05 4.02
N THR A 77 10.81 1.09 3.25
CA THR A 77 9.57 1.87 3.38
C THR A 77 8.34 0.98 3.18
N PHE A 78 8.30 0.17 2.12
CA PHE A 78 7.21 -0.79 1.90
C PHE A 78 7.11 -1.82 3.03
N ALA A 79 8.24 -2.37 3.51
CA ALA A 79 8.23 -3.36 4.58
C ALA A 79 7.67 -2.78 5.90
N ILE A 80 8.07 -1.57 6.28
CA ILE A 80 7.55 -0.92 7.50
C ILE A 80 6.04 -0.66 7.35
N LEU A 81 5.63 -0.10 6.23
CA LEU A 81 4.24 0.32 6.03
C LEU A 81 3.30 -0.86 5.88
N MET A 82 3.62 -1.83 5.02
CA MET A 82 2.79 -3.04 4.89
C MET A 82 2.80 -3.84 6.20
N GLY A 83 3.92 -3.89 6.92
CA GLY A 83 3.97 -4.47 8.26
C GLY A 83 3.01 -3.79 9.23
N SER A 84 2.93 -2.45 9.23
CA SER A 84 1.98 -1.71 10.07
C SER A 84 0.52 -1.97 9.68
N PHE A 85 0.20 -2.03 8.38
CA PHE A 85 -1.15 -2.38 7.91
C PHE A 85 -1.53 -3.80 8.33
N LEU A 86 -0.63 -4.77 8.17
CA LEU A 86 -0.87 -6.16 8.56
C LEU A 86 -1.18 -6.29 10.05
N ILE A 87 -0.38 -5.65 10.92
CA ILE A 87 -0.63 -5.67 12.36
C ILE A 87 -1.96 -5.00 12.68
N GLY A 88 -2.22 -3.81 12.14
CA GLY A 88 -3.49 -3.09 12.34
C GLY A 88 -4.70 -3.91 11.88
N ARG A 89 -4.57 -4.61 10.75
CA ARG A 89 -5.64 -5.44 10.20
C ARG A 89 -5.87 -6.70 11.02
N LEU A 90 -4.82 -7.37 11.49
CA LEU A 90 -4.96 -8.51 12.42
C LEU A 90 -5.67 -8.09 13.71
N LEU A 91 -5.33 -6.92 14.25
CA LEU A 91 -6.04 -6.37 15.42
C LEU A 91 -7.51 -6.09 15.10
N SER A 92 -7.82 -5.42 13.99
CA SER A 92 -9.22 -5.17 13.57
C SER A 92 -10.00 -6.47 13.35
N PHE A 93 -9.40 -7.50 12.74
CA PHE A 93 -10.05 -8.81 12.60
C PHE A 93 -10.38 -9.45 13.94
N GLY A 94 -9.47 -9.34 14.92
CA GLY A 94 -9.73 -9.84 16.27
C GLY A 94 -10.82 -9.07 17.02
N LEU A 95 -10.91 -7.76 16.80
CA LEU A 95 -11.92 -6.90 17.44
C LEU A 95 -13.31 -7.08 16.80
N ASP A 96 -13.38 -7.18 15.47
CA ASP A 96 -14.62 -7.11 14.71
C ASP A 96 -15.09 -8.48 14.19
N ASN A 97 -14.33 -9.56 14.41
CA ASN A 97 -14.55 -10.90 13.85
C ASN A 97 -14.79 -10.88 12.31
N SER A 98 -14.01 -10.08 11.60
CA SER A 98 -14.30 -9.66 10.23
C SER A 98 -13.37 -10.25 9.15
N PHE A 99 -12.75 -11.41 9.42
CA PHE A 99 -11.90 -12.12 8.43
C PHE A 99 -12.75 -12.81 7.35
N SER A 100 -13.24 -12.05 6.37
CA SER A 100 -14.03 -12.59 5.26
C SER A 100 -14.02 -11.70 4.01
N GLY A 101 -14.28 -12.31 2.85
CA GLY A 101 -14.49 -11.59 1.59
C GLY A 101 -13.34 -10.63 1.23
N ALA A 102 -13.70 -9.37 0.96
CA ALA A 102 -12.77 -8.34 0.50
C ALA A 102 -11.66 -8.01 1.52
N SER A 103 -11.96 -8.03 2.83
CA SER A 103 -10.99 -7.68 3.86
C SER A 103 -9.84 -8.69 3.93
N ALA A 104 -10.15 -9.98 3.76
CA ALA A 104 -9.17 -11.07 3.70
C ALA A 104 -8.33 -11.01 2.42
N MET A 105 -8.93 -10.64 1.26
CA MET A 105 -8.19 -10.45 0.02
C MET A 105 -7.16 -9.31 0.13
N ILE A 106 -7.56 -8.18 0.72
CA ILE A 106 -6.64 -7.05 0.94
C ILE A 106 -5.51 -7.46 1.90
N PHE A 107 -5.81 -8.19 2.98
CA PHE A 107 -4.80 -8.71 3.89
C PHE A 107 -3.75 -9.59 3.17
N ILE A 108 -4.20 -10.52 2.32
CA ILE A 108 -3.31 -11.41 1.57
C ILE A 108 -2.42 -10.59 0.64
N ASN A 109 -2.97 -9.58 -0.03
CA ASN A 109 -2.20 -8.70 -0.89
C ASN A 109 -1.11 -7.94 -0.12
N GLU A 110 -1.48 -7.30 0.98
CA GLU A 110 -0.55 -6.62 1.89
C GLU A 110 0.54 -7.57 2.40
N LEU A 111 0.18 -8.83 2.70
CA LEU A 111 1.11 -9.85 3.18
C LEU A 111 2.13 -10.24 2.12
N ILE A 112 1.68 -10.46 0.88
CA ILE A 112 2.57 -10.78 -0.24
C ILE A 112 3.58 -9.65 -0.46
N VAL A 113 3.11 -8.41 -0.46
CA VAL A 113 3.95 -7.23 -0.69
C VAL A 113 4.93 -7.05 0.45
N PHE A 114 4.49 -7.22 1.69
CA PHE A 114 5.36 -7.20 2.87
C PHE A 114 6.46 -8.26 2.77
N LEU A 115 6.10 -9.51 2.49
CA LEU A 115 7.06 -10.62 2.41
C LEU A 115 8.11 -10.37 1.32
N ILE A 116 7.68 -9.92 0.15
CA ILE A 116 8.59 -9.58 -0.96
C ILE A 116 9.48 -8.40 -0.57
N ALA A 117 8.91 -7.31 -0.04
CA ALA A 117 9.67 -6.11 0.34
C ALA A 117 10.69 -6.41 1.45
N TYR A 118 10.28 -7.13 2.49
CA TYR A 118 11.16 -7.53 3.59
C TYR A 118 12.27 -8.48 3.12
N TRP A 119 11.95 -9.45 2.26
CA TRP A 119 12.94 -10.34 1.67
C TRP A 119 13.96 -9.59 0.81
N ARG A 120 13.51 -8.66 -0.04
CA ARG A 120 14.43 -7.85 -0.86
C ARG A 120 15.25 -6.89 -0.02
N TYR A 121 14.69 -6.31 1.03
CA TYR A 121 15.41 -5.45 1.96
C TYR A 121 16.51 -6.19 2.75
N SER A 122 16.21 -7.41 3.22
CA SER A 122 17.11 -8.21 4.06
C SER A 122 18.30 -8.82 3.31
N ARG A 123 18.21 -8.95 1.98
CA ARG A 123 19.33 -9.37 1.13
C ARG A 123 20.48 -8.37 1.21
N ARG A 124 21.68 -8.85 1.51
CA ARG A 124 22.93 -8.05 1.57
C ARG A 124 23.45 -7.58 0.21
N GLU A 125 22.73 -7.85 -0.88
CA GLU A 125 23.13 -7.57 -2.28
C GLU A 125 23.07 -6.08 -2.67
N PHE A 126 22.76 -5.18 -1.74
CA PHE A 126 22.73 -3.72 -1.97
C PHE A 126 23.93 -2.99 -1.36
N ILE A 127 25.06 -3.67 -1.21
CA ILE A 127 26.30 -3.05 -0.76
C ILE A 127 27.20 -2.89 -2.00
N PHE A 128 27.29 -1.63 -2.43
CA PHE A 128 28.09 -1.05 -3.53
C PHE A 128 27.48 -1.08 -4.93
#